data_AF-A0A0F2NAY5-F1
#
_entry.id   AF-A0A0F2NAY5-F1
#
_cell.length_a   1.000
_cell.length_b   1.000
_cell.length_c   1.000
_cell.angle_alpha   90.00
_cell.angle_beta   90.00
_cell.angle_gamma   90.00
#
_symmetry.space_group_name_H-M   'P 1'
#
loop_
_entity.id
_entity.type
_entity.pdbx_description
1 polymer ?
#
loop_
_entity_poly.entity_id
_entity_poly.type
_entity_poly.pdbx_seq_one_letter_code
_entity_poly.pdbx_strand_id
1 'polypeptide(L)'
;MKNLCGFTTLIIIWLGLGLGCTKQPTRVDAFYGTAYELAKVTQISNLDAGIHTGPPTGLEGPVAAKVIDRYQKGFEAPAAKTESYSITVGGMTKK
;
A
#
# COMPACT_ATOMS: atom_id res chain seq x y z
N MET A 1 -28.88 -17.80 -40.92
CA MET A 1 -29.37 -17.61 -39.53
C MET A 1 -28.30 -17.85 -38.46
N LYS A 2 -27.42 -18.85 -38.58
CA LYS A 2 -26.33 -19.11 -37.61
C LYS A 2 -25.37 -17.92 -37.40
N ASN A 3 -25.08 -17.18 -38.47
CA ASN A 3 -24.14 -16.05 -38.46
C ASN A 3 -24.72 -14.79 -37.79
N LEU A 4 -26.06 -14.67 -37.74
CA LEU A 4 -26.75 -13.55 -37.10
C LEU A 4 -26.75 -13.71 -35.56
N CYS A 5 -26.89 -14.95 -35.08
CA CYS A 5 -26.83 -15.29 -33.66
C CYS A 5 -25.39 -15.21 -33.10
N GLY A 6 -24.37 -15.52 -33.90
CA GLY A 6 -22.96 -15.35 -33.49
C GLY A 6 -22.50 -13.89 -33.42
N PHE A 7 -23.09 -13.01 -34.24
CA PHE A 7 -22.76 -11.59 -34.22
C PHE A 7 -23.40 -10.88 -33.01
N THR A 8 -24.61 -11.27 -32.62
CA THR A 8 -25.29 -10.72 -31.44
C THR A 8 -24.60 -11.12 -30.13
N THR A 9 -24.07 -12.34 -30.01
CA THR A 9 -23.33 -12.76 -28.81
C THR A 9 -22.01 -12.00 -28.64
N LEU A 10 -21.29 -11.74 -29.75
CA LEU A 10 -20.08 -10.93 -29.74
C LEU A 10 -20.32 -9.49 -29.27
N ILE A 11 -21.43 -8.88 -29.71
CA ILE A 11 -21.81 -7.51 -29.29
C ILE A 11 -22.13 -7.48 -27.79
N ILE A 12 -22.84 -8.48 -27.25
CA ILE A 12 -23.19 -8.55 -25.83
C ILE A 12 -21.94 -8.70 -24.96
N ILE A 13 -20.98 -9.53 -25.37
CA ILE A 13 -19.70 -9.69 -24.67
C ILE A 13 -18.92 -8.37 -24.67
N TRP A 14 -18.87 -7.68 -25.82
CA TRP A 14 -18.19 -6.40 -25.94
C TRP A 14 -18.84 -5.29 -25.08
N LEU A 15 -20.18 -5.24 -25.02
CA LEU A 15 -20.90 -4.33 -24.12
C LEU A 15 -20.65 -4.65 -22.64
N GLY A 16 -20.61 -5.93 -22.26
CA GLY A 16 -20.35 -6.36 -20.89
C GLY A 16 -18.95 -6.00 -20.40
N LEU A 17 -17.94 -6.07 -21.28
CA LEU A 17 -16.56 -5.65 -21.00
C LEU A 17 -16.44 -4.13 -20.82
N GLY A 18 -17.29 -3.33 -21.46
CA GLY A 18 -17.28 -1.87 -21.35
C GLY A 18 -17.80 -1.32 -20.01
N LEU A 19 -18.73 -2.02 -19.37
CA LEU A 19 -19.38 -1.55 -18.12
C LEU A 19 -18.44 -1.58 -16.91
N GLY A 20 -17.49 -2.53 -16.87
CA GLY A 20 -16.50 -2.64 -15.79
C GLY A 20 -15.32 -1.67 -15.88
N CYS A 21 -15.15 -0.99 -17.00
CA CYS A 21 -14.01 -0.09 -17.25
C CYS A 21 -14.31 1.38 -16.89
N THR A 22 -15.53 1.68 -16.44
CA THR A 22 -15.88 3.04 -16.00
C THR A 22 -15.40 3.25 -14.56
N LYS A 23 -14.57 4.28 -14.34
CA LYS A 23 -14.19 4.71 -12.99
C LYS A 23 -15.46 5.17 -12.28
N GLN A 24 -16.03 4.31 -11.45
CA GLN A 24 -17.15 4.70 -10.60
C GLN A 24 -16.63 5.70 -9.56
N PRO A 25 -17.33 6.83 -9.34
CA PRO A 25 -16.92 7.79 -8.32
C PRO A 25 -16.91 7.07 -6.97
N THR A 26 -15.74 7.02 -6.35
CA THR A 26 -15.60 6.43 -5.02
C THR A 26 -16.00 7.46 -3.96
N ARG A 27 -16.29 7.01 -2.74
CA ARG A 27 -16.50 7.95 -1.61
C ARG A 27 -15.26 8.81 -1.34
N VAL A 28 -14.08 8.31 -1.69
CA VAL A 28 -12.83 9.08 -1.62
C VAL A 28 -12.84 10.21 -2.63
N ASP A 29 -13.33 9.99 -3.85
CA ASP A 29 -13.43 11.06 -4.86
C ASP A 29 -14.43 12.16 -4.44
N ALA A 30 -15.56 11.76 -3.84
CA ALA A 30 -16.57 12.70 -3.36
C ALA A 30 -16.11 13.54 -2.15
N PHE A 31 -15.24 12.97 -1.31
CA PHE A 31 -14.79 13.57 -0.06
C PHE A 31 -13.26 13.61 0.03
N TYR A 32 -12.59 13.96 -1.07
CA TYR A 32 -11.14 13.84 -1.18
C TYR A 32 -10.40 14.59 -0.07
N GLY A 33 -10.82 15.82 0.25
CA GLY A 33 -10.19 16.62 1.29
C GLY A 33 -10.22 15.97 2.68
N THR A 34 -11.35 15.40 3.07
CA THR A 34 -11.47 14.73 4.38
C THR A 34 -10.81 13.35 4.37
N ALA A 35 -10.88 12.62 3.26
CA ALA A 35 -10.17 11.35 3.09
C ALA A 35 -8.65 11.53 3.15
N TYR A 36 -8.13 12.62 2.56
CA TYR A 36 -6.72 12.99 2.61
C TYR A 36 -6.28 13.34 4.03
N GLU A 37 -7.01 14.22 4.73
CA GLU A 37 -6.71 14.56 6.12
C GLU A 37 -6.77 13.33 7.02
N LEU A 38 -7.78 12.48 6.87
CA LEU A 38 -7.90 11.24 7.63
C LEU A 38 -6.71 10.31 7.37
N ALA A 39 -6.34 10.08 6.11
CA ALA A 39 -5.21 9.23 5.74
C ALA A 39 -3.87 9.76 6.27
N LYS A 40 -3.70 11.09 6.31
CA LYS A 40 -2.53 11.73 6.91
C LYS A 40 -2.50 11.50 8.42
N VAL A 41 -3.60 11.77 9.11
CA VAL A 41 -3.72 11.64 10.57
C VAL A 41 -3.54 10.20 11.05
N THR A 42 -4.01 9.20 10.29
CA THR A 42 -3.80 7.78 10.65
C THR A 42 -2.36 7.31 10.52
N GLN A 43 -1.53 8.00 9.73
CA GLN A 43 -0.10 7.69 9.59
C GLN A 43 0.75 8.38 10.64
N ILE A 44 0.23 9.41 11.30
CA ILE A 44 0.93 10.15 12.35
C ILE A 44 0.74 9.41 13.69
N SER A 45 1.81 8.87 14.25
CA SER A 45 1.78 8.17 15.54
C SER A 45 1.46 9.08 16.72
N ASN A 46 1.81 10.37 16.63
CA ASN A 46 1.55 11.38 17.65
C ASN A 46 0.75 12.55 17.03
N LEU A 47 -0.55 12.60 17.31
CA LEU A 47 -1.47 13.61 16.78
C LEU A 47 -1.04 15.05 17.13
N ASP A 48 -0.31 15.25 18.22
CA ASP A 48 0.18 16.55 18.67
C ASP A 48 1.52 16.96 18.02
N ALA A 49 2.12 16.10 17.19
CA ALA A 49 3.43 16.35 16.56
C ALA A 49 3.48 17.61 15.68
N GLY A 50 2.34 18.06 15.15
CA GLY A 50 2.23 19.31 14.38
C GLY A 50 1.94 20.56 15.23
N ILE A 51 1.52 20.39 16.48
CA ILE A 51 1.16 21.48 17.41
C ILE A 51 2.40 21.92 18.20
N HIS A 52 3.23 20.96 18.61
CA HIS A 52 4.46 21.21 19.35
C HIS A 52 5.68 21.11 18.42
N THR A 53 6.19 22.25 17.95
CA THR A 53 7.35 22.34 17.04
C THR A 53 8.71 22.13 17.73
N GLY A 54 8.73 21.47 18.89
CA GLY A 54 9.96 21.16 19.62
C GLY A 54 10.57 19.83 19.19
N PRO A 55 11.89 19.63 19.36
CA PRO A 55 12.46 18.29 19.25
C PRO A 55 11.71 17.33 20.19
N PRO A 56 11.45 16.07 19.79
CA PRO A 56 10.71 15.12 20.63
C PRO A 56 11.38 14.98 22.01
N THR A 57 10.68 15.41 23.06
CA THR A 57 11.16 15.29 24.44
C THR A 57 11.41 13.82 24.78
N GLY A 58 12.63 13.51 25.24
CA GLY A 58 13.05 12.14 25.59
C GLY A 58 14.05 11.51 24.61
N LEU A 59 14.30 12.12 23.45
CA LEU A 59 15.40 11.78 22.54
C LEU A 59 16.54 12.79 22.67
N GLU A 60 16.99 13.05 23.90
CA GLU A 60 18.11 13.94 24.15
C GLU A 60 19.33 13.19 24.72
N GLY A 61 20.51 13.73 24.45
CA GLY A 61 21.77 13.19 24.94
C GLY A 61 22.12 11.79 24.39
N PRO A 62 22.69 10.90 25.22
CA PRO A 62 23.30 9.65 24.75
C PRO A 62 22.32 8.64 24.15
N VAL A 63 21.02 8.73 24.49
CA VAL A 63 19.97 7.88 23.91
C VAL A 63 19.76 8.23 22.43
N ALA A 64 19.71 9.52 22.10
CA ALA A 64 19.56 10.00 20.73
C ALA A 64 20.73 9.53 19.85
N ALA A 65 21.96 9.67 20.36
CA ALA A 65 23.16 9.21 19.67
C ALA A 65 23.11 7.71 19.36
N LYS A 66 22.66 6.87 20.30
CA LYS A 66 22.50 5.42 20.07
C LYS A 66 21.37 5.09 19.10
N VAL A 67 20.29 5.87 19.06
CA VAL A 67 19.20 5.67 18.09
C VAL A 67 19.68 5.97 16.67
N ILE A 68 20.40 7.07 16.47
CA ILE A 68 20.99 7.42 15.16
C ILE A 68 22.04 6.40 14.73
N ASP A 69 22.94 5.99 15.63
CA ASP A 69 23.95 4.95 15.36
C ASP A 69 23.30 3.61 14.95
N ARG A 70 22.24 3.18 15.65
CA ARG A 70 21.48 1.98 15.26
C ARG A 70 20.82 2.14 13.90
N TYR A 71 20.24 3.31 13.61
CA TYR A 71 19.63 3.59 12.31
C TYR A 71 20.65 3.50 11.18
N GLN A 72 21.81 4.15 11.31
CA GLN A 72 22.92 4.08 10.34
C GLN A 72 23.40 2.64 10.12
N LYS A 73 23.67 1.89 11.19
CA LYS A 73 24.07 0.48 11.12
C LYS A 73 23.04 -0.41 10.42
N GLY A 74 21.76 -0.04 10.46
CA GLY A 74 20.71 -0.73 9.73
C GLY A 74 20.88 -0.68 8.21
N PHE A 75 21.52 0.37 7.67
CA PHE A 75 21.85 0.47 6.24
C PHE A 75 23.14 -0.25 5.87
N GLU A 76 24.05 -0.41 6.84
CA GLU A 76 25.27 -1.21 6.67
C GLU A 76 25.01 -2.71 6.82
N ALA A 77 23.89 -3.08 7.47
CA ALA A 77 23.51 -4.47 7.62
C ALA A 77 23.30 -5.11 6.24
N PRO A 78 23.96 -6.24 5.95
CA PRO A 78 23.73 -6.96 4.70
C PRO A 78 22.24 -7.32 4.62
N ALA A 79 21.66 -7.16 3.44
CA ALA A 79 20.26 -7.52 3.20
C ALA A 79 19.99 -8.91 3.79
N ALA A 80 18.98 -9.00 4.67
CA ALA A 80 18.62 -10.26 5.30
C ALA A 80 18.45 -11.31 4.20
N LYS A 81 19.10 -12.47 4.37
CA LYS A 81 18.99 -13.58 3.40
C LYS A 81 17.52 -13.95 3.27
N THR A 82 16.90 -13.54 2.17
CA THR A 82 15.53 -13.93 1.85
C THR A 82 15.59 -15.39 1.40
N GLU A 83 15.32 -16.30 2.32
CA GLU A 83 15.13 -17.71 1.98
C GLU A 83 13.83 -17.81 1.18
N SER A 84 13.92 -18.07 -0.12
CA SER A 84 12.75 -18.24 -0.99
C SER A 84 12.16 -19.64 -0.79
N TYR A 85 10.95 -19.71 -0.25
CA TYR A 85 10.19 -20.96 -0.14
C TYR A 85 9.16 -21.00 -1.27
N SER A 86 9.19 -22.06 -2.09
CA SER A 86 8.11 -22.33 -3.05
C SER A 86 7.08 -23.25 -2.40
N ILE A 87 5.85 -22.78 -2.30
CA ILE A 87 4.71 -23.59 -1.84
C ILE A 87 4.07 -24.20 -3.08
N THR A 88 4.22 -25.52 -3.23
CA THR A 88 3.51 -26.28 -4.27
C THR A 88 2.39 -27.07 -3.61
N VAL A 89 1.28 -27.29 -4.33
CA VAL A 89 0.12 -28.10 -3.89
C VAL A 89 0.56 -29.55 -3.70
N GLY A 90 1.18 -29.84 -2.55
CA GLY A 90 1.85 -31.11 -2.27
C GLY A 90 2.95 -31.02 -1.20
N GLY A 91 3.40 -29.81 -0.84
CA GLY A 91 4.37 -29.58 0.23
C GLY A 91 5.21 -28.31 0.03
N MET A 92 5.87 -27.88 1.11
CA MET A 92 6.85 -26.79 1.04
C MET A 92 8.20 -27.34 0.60
N THR A 93 8.75 -26.82 -0.49
CA THR A 93 10.13 -27.10 -0.90
C THR A 93 10.99 -25.86 -0.68
N LYS A 94 12.12 -26.04 0.00
CA LYS A 94 13.17 -25.02 0.08
C LYS A 94 13.89 -24.98 -1.26
N LYS A 95 14.05 -23.80 -1.86
CA LYS A 95 14.92 -23.64 -3.03
C LYS A 95 16.40 -23.67 -2.64
#